data_AF-A0A3B9V8V2-F1
#
_entry.id   AF-A0A3B9V8V2-F1
#
_cell.length_a   1.000
_cell.length_b   1.000
_cell.length_c   1.000
_cell.angle_alpha   90.00
_cell.angle_beta   90.00
_cell.angle_gamma   90.00
#
_symmetry.space_group_name_H-M   'P 1'
#
loop_
_entity.id
_entity.type
_entity.pdbx_description
1 polymer ?
#
loop_
_entity_poly.entity_id
_entity_poly.type
_entity_poly.pdbx_seq_one_letter_code
_entity_poly.pdbx_strand_id
1 'polypeptide(L)'
;MHTQKLTINLSNDLVQEIEHYKKVADEPSRAQAIIDLLKHALTLPPYFKGYDWKKAEAAADKDIAKGRVKSFKSVKELLADLKK
;
A
#
# COMPACT_ATOMS: atom_id res chain seq x y z
N MET A 1 -2.28 -29.96 6.91
CA MET A 1 -1.70 -28.76 6.28
C MET A 1 -0.23 -29.02 6.04
N HIS A 2 0.25 -28.86 4.81
CA HIS A 2 1.68 -28.94 4.51
C HIS A 2 2.31 -27.58 4.78
N THR A 3 3.24 -27.52 5.72
CA THR A 3 4.04 -26.33 6.01
C THR A 3 5.36 -26.41 5.26
N GLN A 4 5.82 -25.27 4.73
CA GLN A 4 7.10 -25.14 4.07
C GLN A 4 7.95 -24.10 4.82
N LYS A 5 9.25 -24.34 4.93
CA LYS A 5 10.19 -23.40 5.55
C LYS A 5 10.80 -22.50 4.48
N LEU A 6 10.60 -21.19 4.61
CA LEU A 6 11.23 -20.18 3.77
C LEU A 6 12.48 -19.63 4.46
N THR A 7 13.57 -19.47 3.71
CA THR A 7 14.79 -18.77 4.17
C THR A 7 15.12 -17.70 3.14
N ILE A 8 15.25 -16.46 3.60
CA ILE A 8 15.48 -15.27 2.76
C ILE A 8 16.51 -14.36 3.43
N ASN A 9 17.32 -13.68 2.63
CA ASN A 9 18.20 -12.62 3.10
C ASN A 9 17.46 -11.29 2.97
N LEU A 10 17.36 -10.55 4.07
CA LEU A 10 16.70 -9.23 4.11
C LEU A 10 17.71 -8.16 4.52
N SER A 11 17.55 -6.94 4.01
CA SER A 11 18.28 -5.80 4.53
C SER A 11 17.84 -5.46 5.96
N ASN A 12 18.73 -4.84 6.74
CA ASN A 12 18.41 -4.41 8.11
C ASN A 12 17.22 -3.44 8.13
N ASP A 13 17.13 -2.53 7.16
CA ASP A 13 16.04 -1.57 7.06
C ASP A 13 14.69 -2.29 6.92
N LEU A 14 14.62 -3.32 6.08
CA LEU A 14 13.38 -4.08 5.91
C LEU A 14 13.01 -4.87 7.17
N VAL A 15 14.00 -5.38 7.90
CA VAL A 15 13.77 -6.04 9.20
C VAL A 15 13.21 -5.05 10.23
N GLN A 16 13.70 -3.81 10.23
CA GLN A 16 13.18 -2.76 11.11
C GLN A 16 11.74 -2.39 10.78
N GLU A 17 11.40 -2.28 9.50
CA GLU A 17 10.01 -2.03 9.05
C GLU A 17 9.06 -3.18 9.45
N ILE A 18 9.50 -4.44 9.35
CA ILE A 18 8.71 -5.60 9.81
C ILE A 18 8.46 -5.53 11.32
N GLU A 19 9.46 -5.15 12.12
CA GLU A 19 9.30 -4.96 13.57
C GLU A 19 8.39 -3.78 13.91
N HIS A 20 8.46 -2.70 13.13
CA HIS A 20 7.55 -1.58 13.28
C HIS A 20 6.11 -1.99 12.99
N TYR A 21 5.86 -2.64 11.85
CA TYR A 21 4.55 -3.16 11.47
C TYR A 21 3.98 -4.08 12.55
N LYS A 22 4.79 -5.05 13.02
CA LYS A 22 4.38 -5.98 14.09
C LYS A 22 3.86 -5.24 15.33
N LYS A 23 4.51 -4.14 15.75
CA LYS A 23 4.07 -3.35 16.91
C LYS A 23 2.78 -2.58 16.63
N VAL A 24 2.65 -1.99 15.44
CA VAL A 24 1.48 -1.17 15.07
C VAL A 24 0.24 -2.04 14.89
N ALA A 25 0.40 -3.22 14.29
CA ALA A 25 -0.67 -4.19 14.06
C ALA A 25 -0.92 -5.13 15.26
N ASP A 26 -0.16 -4.99 16.35
CA ASP A 26 -0.21 -5.84 17.55
C ASP A 26 -0.07 -7.35 17.25
N GLU A 27 0.85 -7.68 16.32
CA GLU A 27 1.04 -9.05 15.88
C GLU A 27 1.82 -9.88 16.93
N PRO A 28 1.38 -11.12 17.23
CA PRO A 28 1.92 -11.92 18.32
C PRO A 28 3.36 -12.39 18.05
N SER A 29 3.81 -12.38 16.79
CA SER A 29 5.18 -12.76 16.44
C SER A 29 5.64 -12.12 15.13
N ARG A 30 6.97 -12.07 14.94
CA ARG A 30 7.57 -11.66 13.67
C ARG A 30 7.11 -12.56 12.51
N ALA A 31 6.98 -13.87 12.75
CA ALA A 31 6.55 -14.81 11.73
C ALA A 31 5.12 -14.51 11.28
N GLN A 32 4.22 -14.19 12.21
CA GLN A 32 2.84 -13.81 11.90
C GLN A 32 2.79 -12.51 11.09
N ALA A 33 3.53 -11.48 11.54
CA ALA A 33 3.67 -10.23 10.80
C ALA A 33 4.17 -10.43 9.35
N ILE A 34 5.18 -11.28 9.14
CA ILE A 34 5.68 -11.62 7.80
C ILE A 34 4.60 -12.33 6.97
N ILE A 35 3.89 -13.30 7.55
CA ILE A 35 2.82 -14.02 6.85
C ILE A 35 1.72 -13.05 6.40
N ASP A 36 1.32 -12.11 7.25
CA ASP A 36 0.25 -11.19 6.92
C ASP A 36 0.67 -10.12 5.90
N LEU A 37 1.91 -9.61 5.98
CA LEU A 37 2.50 -8.78 4.93
C LEU A 37 2.55 -9.51 3.58
N LEU A 38 2.93 -10.80 3.57
CA LEU A 38 2.96 -11.61 2.35
C LEU A 38 1.55 -11.83 1.79
N LYS A 39 0.56 -12.14 2.62
CA LYS A 39 -0.84 -12.25 2.18
C LYS A 39 -1.32 -10.95 1.57
N HIS A 40 -1.04 -9.83 2.22
CA HIS A 40 -1.41 -8.51 1.72
C HIS A 40 -0.79 -8.24 0.35
N ALA A 41 0.51 -8.48 0.20
CA ALA A 41 1.23 -8.33 -1.06
C ALA A 41 0.67 -9.22 -2.19
N LEU A 42 0.20 -10.43 -1.86
CA LEU A 42 -0.43 -11.33 -2.82
C LEU A 42 -1.82 -10.85 -3.24
N THR A 43 -2.59 -10.23 -2.33
CA THR A 43 -3.93 -9.68 -2.64
C THR A 43 -3.91 -8.35 -3.37
N LEU A 44 -2.78 -7.63 -3.37
CA LEU A 44 -2.67 -6.36 -4.06
C LEU A 44 -2.85 -6.53 -5.58
N PRO A 45 -3.75 -5.76 -6.21
CA PRO A 45 -3.89 -5.76 -7.66
C PRO A 45 -2.57 -5.42 -8.37
N PRO A 46 -2.31 -5.97 -9.58
CA PRO A 46 -1.05 -5.76 -10.29
C PRO A 46 -0.67 -4.30 -10.51
N TYR A 47 -1.65 -3.41 -10.68
CA TYR A 47 -1.41 -1.99 -10.87
C TYR A 47 -0.88 -1.26 -9.62
N PHE A 48 -0.97 -1.86 -8.42
CA PHE A 48 -0.28 -1.36 -7.23
C PHE A 48 1.17 -1.84 -7.14
N LYS A 49 1.53 -2.90 -7.86
CA LYS A 49 2.87 -3.52 -7.82
C LYS A 49 3.79 -2.79 -8.80
N GLY A 50 4.85 -2.17 -8.27
CA GLY A 50 5.83 -1.44 -9.09
C GLY A 50 5.34 -0.08 -9.63
N TYR A 51 4.17 0.38 -9.19
CA TYR A 51 3.73 1.75 -9.45
C TYR A 51 4.50 2.71 -8.54
N ASP A 52 5.10 3.74 -9.14
CA ASP A 52 5.84 4.75 -8.39
C ASP A 52 4.86 5.73 -7.74
N TRP A 53 4.36 5.34 -6.57
CA TRP A 53 3.43 6.12 -5.77
C TRP A 53 3.97 7.51 -5.45
N LYS A 54 5.27 7.63 -5.17
CA LYS A 54 5.90 8.93 -4.88
C LYS A 54 5.83 9.86 -6.08
N LYS A 55 6.12 9.35 -7.27
CA LYS A 55 5.99 10.13 -8.51
C LYS A 55 4.54 10.50 -8.81
N ALA A 56 3.61 9.58 -8.60
CA ALA A 56 2.19 9.84 -8.81
C ALA A 56 1.63 10.89 -7.85
N GLU A 57 2.00 10.81 -6.57
CA GLU A 57 1.65 11.78 -5.54
C GLU A 57 2.22 13.16 -5.86
N ALA A 58 3.51 13.24 -6.20
CA ALA A 58 4.14 14.50 -6.60
C ALA A 58 3.49 15.12 -7.86
N ALA A 59 3.04 14.28 -8.81
CA ALA A 59 2.32 14.75 -9.98
C ALA A 59 0.93 15.29 -9.61
N ALA A 60 0.20 14.61 -8.71
CA ALA A 60 -1.09 15.04 -8.22
C ALA A 60 -0.98 16.37 -7.45
N ASP A 61 -0.01 16.51 -6.55
CA ASP A 61 0.26 17.75 -5.81
C ASP A 61 0.53 18.94 -6.74
N LYS A 62 1.31 18.69 -7.80
CA LYS A 62 1.60 19.70 -8.82
C LYS A 62 0.34 20.13 -9.57
N ASP A 63 -0.58 19.22 -9.84
CA ASP A 63 -1.84 19.53 -10.53
C ASP A 63 -2.80 20.30 -9.63
N ILE A 64 -2.87 19.92 -8.35
CA ILE A 64 -3.60 20.66 -7.32
C ILE A 64 -3.08 22.09 -7.18
N ALA A 65 -1.77 22.26 -7.05
CA ALA A 65 -1.15 23.59 -6.93
C ALA A 65 -1.38 24.48 -8.17
N LYS A 66 -1.53 23.88 -9.35
CA LYS A 66 -1.84 24.58 -10.60
C LYS A 66 -3.34 24.84 -10.81
N GLY A 67 -4.19 24.44 -9.87
CA GLY A 67 -5.64 24.56 -10.01
C GLY A 67 -6.23 23.64 -11.07
N ARG A 68 -5.50 22.59 -11.51
CA ARG A 68 -6.00 21.56 -12.42
C ARG A 68 -6.83 20.53 -11.65
N VAL A 69 -7.82 21.03 -10.92
CA VAL A 69 -8.69 20.26 -10.04
C VAL A 69 -10.13 20.43 -10.48
N LYS A 70 -10.91 19.36 -10.33
CA LYS A 70 -12.35 19.39 -10.57
C LYS A 70 -13.06 19.41 -9.23
N SER A 71 -13.88 20.44 -9.02
CA SER A 71 -14.73 20.53 -7.84
C SER A 71 -16.08 19.87 -8.10
N PHE A 72 -16.62 19.24 -7.07
CA PHE A 72 -17.94 18.62 -7.11
C PHE A 72 -18.80 19.25 -6.02
N LYS A 73 -20.08 19.52 -6.34
CA LYS A 73 -21.03 20.12 -5.39
C LYS A 73 -21.61 19.08 -4.44
N SER A 74 -21.47 17.79 -4.75
CA SER A 74 -21.91 16.69 -3.89
C SER A 74 -21.16 15.39 -4.17
N VAL A 75 -21.18 14.48 -3.20
CA VAL A 75 -20.67 13.11 -3.36
C VAL A 75 -21.38 12.38 -4.51
N LYS A 76 -22.67 12.65 -4.73
CA LYS A 76 -23.44 12.06 -5.85
C LYS A 76 -22.88 12.47 -7.21
N GLU A 77 -22.47 13.73 -7.35
CA GLU A 77 -21.86 14.24 -8.59
C GLU A 77 -20.49 13.61 -8.84
N LEU A 78 -19.66 13.50 -7.79
CA LEU A 78 -18.38 12.79 -7.86
C LEU A 78 -18.56 11.33 -8.32
N LEU A 79 -19.48 10.59 -7.69
CA LEU A 79 -19.72 9.18 -8.02
C LEU A 79 -20.27 8.99 -9.45
N ALA A 80 -21.05 9.95 -9.96
CA ALA A 80 -21.52 9.91 -11.34
C ALA A 80 -20.39 10.15 -12.35
N ASP A 81 -19.40 10.97 -12.00
CA ASP A 81 -18.24 11.25 -12.83
C ASP A 81 -17.25 10.08 -12.87
N LEU A 82 -17.03 9.42 -11.74
CA LEU A 82 -16.12 8.26 -11.62
C LEU A 82 -16.62 6.98 -12.31
N LYS A 83 -17.92 6.91 -12.63
CA LYS A 83 -18.53 5.76 -13.33
C LYS A 83 -18.49 5.90 -14.86
N LYS A 84 -17.95 7.01 -15.37
CA LYS A 84 -17.69 7.20 -16.80
C LYS A 84 -16.34 6.59 -17.18
#